data_AF-A0A3B9BSR6-F1
#
_entry.id   AF-A0A3B9BSR6-F1
#
_cell.length_a   1.000
_cell.length_b   1.000
_cell.length_c   1.000
_cell.angle_alpha   90.00
_cell.angle_beta   90.00
_cell.angle_gamma   90.00
#
_symmetry.space_group_name_H-M   'P 1'
#
loop_
_entity.id
_entity.type
_entity.pdbx_description
1 polymer ?
#
loop_
_entity_poly.entity_id
_entity_poly.type
_entity_poly.pdbx_seq_one_letter_code
_entity_poly.pdbx_strand_id
1 'polypeptide(L)'
;IDPKLQQVTVFQGVQRRPTILEYDHLVIALGSGSDLSKTPGLSEHAFTMKNLSDAQLLRAHIIERLEHADITRLPDVKKGALTFSVIGGGFSGVETVGEIKELIDRSLLDYPNIHPSEIRVVLLEFSKRILNEMPEGLGKYAYANLEKRGIEIQLGVGVAEATGTQLVTSQNEVIDTRTIVATIGNTPSAIVANMPLSLQEGRVLVGRDFRAEGYDNIWSIGDCAVIPLKENATKRGDFAPPTAQFAVREAAHLSLNIKSVIEEKASKPFQYKSKGALASLGAGRGVAEVFGLKLTGRVAWLLWRVYYISLLPGAQARVSVLWNWLMDGLSRRSVAQINSQTDPGTRYVCYRAGDRIYENGSRADGLYTIISGAVRITSMDSETGLEKSRILAVGEHFGELMLLGATRRIATAVAAEDTKVLVMTQQEFLKLAEGLPFFNDYFSEHLKASGLGDKMESIK
;
A
#
# COMPACT_ATOMS: atom_id res chain seq x y z
N ILE A 1 -14.08 14.29 18.60
CA ILE A 1 -15.42 14.90 18.59
C ILE A 1 -15.90 15.00 20.03
N ASP A 2 -16.67 16.04 20.36
CA ASP A 2 -17.35 16.15 21.64
C ASP A 2 -18.86 16.09 21.39
N PRO A 3 -19.50 14.92 21.63
CA PRO A 3 -20.94 14.76 21.44
C PRO A 3 -21.79 15.60 22.39
N LYS A 4 -21.29 15.92 23.59
CA LYS A 4 -22.03 16.67 24.61
C LYS A 4 -22.10 18.15 24.27
N LEU A 5 -20.97 18.69 23.79
CA LEU A 5 -20.88 20.09 23.34
C LEU A 5 -21.29 20.26 21.88
N GLN A 6 -21.56 19.17 21.15
CA GLN A 6 -21.87 19.17 19.72
C GLN A 6 -20.78 19.88 18.89
N GLN A 7 -19.53 19.53 19.16
CA GLN A 7 -18.36 20.16 18.54
C GLN A 7 -17.41 19.14 17.91
N VAL A 8 -16.78 19.54 16.81
CA VAL A 8 -15.68 18.83 16.16
C VAL A 8 -14.47 19.75 16.10
N THR A 9 -13.35 19.30 16.66
CA THR A 9 -12.06 19.96 16.48
C THR A 9 -11.39 19.43 15.23
N VAL A 10 -11.09 20.33 14.29
CA VAL A 10 -10.29 20.04 13.10
C VAL A 10 -8.97 20.79 13.15
N PHE A 11 -7.92 20.22 12.57
CA PHE A 11 -6.61 20.86 12.48
C PHE A 11 -6.36 21.31 11.04
N GLN A 12 -6.15 22.61 10.84
CA GLN A 12 -6.03 23.19 9.49
C GLN A 12 -4.63 23.76 9.22
N GLY A 13 -4.20 23.60 7.97
CA GLY A 13 -2.98 24.19 7.42
C GLY A 13 -1.67 23.61 7.97
N VAL A 14 -0.56 24.14 7.47
CA VAL A 14 0.80 23.76 7.88
C VAL A 14 1.02 23.97 9.39
N GLN A 15 0.39 25.00 9.96
CA GLN A 15 0.50 25.34 11.37
C GLN A 15 -0.35 24.48 12.31
N ARG A 16 -1.19 23.57 11.77
CA ARG A 16 -2.07 22.69 12.55
C ARG A 16 -2.82 23.43 13.67
N ARG A 17 -3.46 24.55 13.33
CA ARG A 17 -4.26 25.31 14.32
C ARG A 17 -5.56 24.54 14.60
N PRO A 18 -5.96 24.37 15.87
CA PRO A 18 -7.25 23.79 16.19
C PRO A 18 -8.36 24.78 15.83
N THR A 19 -9.31 24.33 15.02
CA THR A 19 -10.53 25.06 14.70
C THR A 19 -11.70 24.24 15.23
N ILE A 20 -12.53 24.86 16.07
CA ILE A 20 -13.74 24.23 16.61
C ILE A 20 -14.88 24.51 15.64
N LEU A 21 -15.57 23.45 15.23
CA LEU A 21 -16.76 23.51 14.40
C LEU A 21 -17.94 22.98 15.21
N GLU A 22 -18.95 23.81 15.40
CA GLU A 22 -20.23 23.40 15.99
C GLU A 22 -21.09 22.70 14.95
N TYR A 23 -21.94 21.77 15.39
CA TYR A 23 -22.84 21.04 14.50
C TYR A 23 -24.22 20.84 15.13
N ASP A 24 -25.27 20.95 14.31
CA ASP A 24 -26.60 20.45 14.67
C ASP A 24 -26.69 18.95 14.36
N HIS A 25 -26.13 18.52 13.23
CA HIS A 25 -26.02 17.13 12.82
C HIS A 25 -24.59 16.78 12.38
N LEU A 26 -24.07 15.64 12.83
CA LEU A 26 -22.74 15.15 12.47
C LEU A 26 -22.84 13.85 11.68
N VAL A 27 -22.27 13.80 10.48
CA VAL A 27 -22.16 12.57 9.67
C VAL A 27 -20.71 12.09 9.66
N ILE A 28 -20.48 10.88 10.17
CA ILE A 28 -19.17 10.23 10.22
C ILE A 28 -19.08 9.25 9.05
N ALA A 29 -18.28 9.61 8.04
CA ALA A 29 -18.03 8.81 6.83
C ALA A 29 -16.52 8.71 6.52
N LEU A 30 -15.70 8.49 7.56
CA LEU A 30 -14.23 8.48 7.48
C LEU A 30 -13.64 7.19 6.90
N GLY A 31 -14.48 6.24 6.50
CA GLY A 31 -14.09 5.01 5.84
C GLY A 31 -13.18 4.10 6.69
N SER A 32 -12.28 3.39 6.03
CA SER A 32 -11.36 2.42 6.62
C SER A 32 -9.91 2.77 6.30
N GLY A 33 -8.98 2.42 7.19
CA GLY A 33 -7.54 2.51 6.98
C GLY A 33 -6.95 1.23 6.36
N SER A 34 -5.62 1.23 6.21
CA SER A 34 -4.82 0.03 5.94
C SER A 34 -3.75 -0.11 7.01
N ASP A 35 -3.60 -1.30 7.57
CA ASP A 35 -2.57 -1.66 8.54
C ASP A 35 -1.89 -2.96 8.11
N LEU A 36 -0.64 -2.82 7.69
CA LEU A 36 0.21 -3.92 7.25
C LEU A 36 1.17 -4.39 8.35
N SER A 37 1.15 -3.75 9.53
CA SER A 37 2.14 -3.99 10.60
C SER A 37 2.05 -5.38 11.23
N LYS A 38 0.91 -6.06 11.04
CA LYS A 38 0.69 -7.44 11.49
C LYS A 38 1.59 -8.46 10.78
N THR A 39 2.09 -8.13 9.60
CA THR A 39 3.01 -8.98 8.83
C THR A 39 4.39 -8.32 8.82
N PRO A 40 5.41 -8.91 9.47
CA PRO A 40 6.76 -8.34 9.54
C PRO A 40 7.29 -7.87 8.18
N GLY A 41 7.76 -6.62 8.14
CA GLY A 41 8.35 -6.00 6.95
C GLY A 41 7.36 -5.59 5.85
N LEU A 42 6.08 -5.95 5.94
CA LEU A 42 5.11 -5.63 4.90
C LEU A 42 4.81 -4.13 4.85
N SER A 43 4.71 -3.45 6.00
CA SER A 43 4.55 -2.00 6.08
C SER A 43 5.74 -1.24 5.48
N GLU A 44 6.94 -1.79 5.60
CA GLU A 44 8.18 -1.17 5.13
C GLU A 44 8.41 -1.36 3.63
N HIS A 45 7.98 -2.49 3.05
CA HIS A 45 8.37 -2.91 1.69
C HIS A 45 7.23 -3.04 0.68
N ALA A 46 5.97 -3.02 1.12
CA ALA A 46 4.83 -3.17 0.21
C ALA A 46 4.22 -1.84 -0.21
N PHE A 47 3.85 -1.75 -1.48
CA PHE A 47 2.94 -0.73 -1.99
C PHE A 47 1.51 -1.07 -1.60
N THR A 48 0.72 -0.07 -1.25
CA THR A 48 -0.74 -0.19 -1.11
C THR A 48 -1.44 0.15 -2.43
N MET A 49 -2.76 -0.04 -2.48
CA MET A 49 -3.62 0.40 -3.59
C MET A 49 -4.95 0.96 -3.05
N LYS A 50 -4.87 1.90 -2.09
CA LYS A 50 -6.03 2.48 -1.41
C LYS A 50 -6.49 3.80 -2.03
N ASN A 51 -5.55 4.61 -2.51
CA ASN A 51 -5.81 5.96 -3.00
C ASN A 51 -5.09 6.25 -4.34
N LEU A 52 -5.31 7.44 -4.91
CA LEU A 52 -4.73 7.82 -6.20
C LEU A 52 -3.20 7.94 -6.13
N SER A 53 -2.66 8.44 -5.03
CA SER A 53 -1.21 8.55 -4.84
C SER A 53 -0.57 7.17 -4.86
N ASP A 54 -1.13 6.19 -4.15
CA ASP A 54 -0.66 4.79 -4.18
C ASP A 54 -0.53 4.25 -5.61
N ALA A 55 -1.54 4.48 -6.45
CA ALA A 55 -1.55 4.03 -7.85
C ALA A 55 -0.46 4.73 -8.69
N GLN A 56 -0.21 6.02 -8.44
CA GLN A 56 0.86 6.77 -9.12
C GLN A 56 2.25 6.23 -8.72
N LEU A 57 2.44 5.96 -7.43
CA LEU A 57 3.68 5.41 -6.88
C LEU A 57 3.98 4.03 -7.44
N LEU A 58 2.99 3.14 -7.41
CA LEU A 58 3.14 1.79 -7.94
C LEU A 58 3.46 1.82 -9.44
N ARG A 59 2.80 2.68 -10.22
CA ARG A 59 3.10 2.81 -11.65
C ARG A 59 4.54 3.30 -11.87
N ALA A 60 4.99 4.32 -11.15
CA ALA A 60 6.34 4.85 -11.28
C ALA A 60 7.38 3.78 -10.91
N HIS A 61 7.16 3.03 -9.83
CA HIS A 61 8.02 1.92 -9.42
C HIS A 61 8.08 0.81 -10.47
N ILE A 62 6.95 0.39 -11.05
CA ILE A 62 6.95 -0.67 -12.08
C ILE A 62 7.82 -0.25 -13.28
N ILE A 63 7.68 0.99 -13.74
CA ILE A 63 8.49 1.53 -14.85
C ILE A 63 9.97 1.54 -14.48
N GLU A 64 10.32 2.02 -13.28
CA GLU A 64 11.69 2.01 -12.78
C GLU A 64 12.29 0.59 -12.69
N ARG A 65 11.47 -0.41 -12.30
CA ARG A 65 11.90 -1.81 -12.28
C ARG A 65 12.18 -2.35 -13.68
N LEU A 66 11.37 -1.99 -14.68
CA LEU A 66 11.61 -2.35 -16.08
C LEU A 66 12.88 -1.66 -16.62
N GLU A 67 13.05 -0.36 -16.37
CA GLU A 67 14.25 0.39 -16.75
C GLU A 67 15.52 -0.21 -16.12
N HIS A 68 15.47 -0.53 -14.83
CA HIS A 68 16.59 -1.16 -14.13
C HIS A 68 16.90 -2.56 -14.68
N ALA A 69 15.87 -3.35 -14.95
CA ALA A 69 16.03 -4.69 -15.52
C ALA A 69 16.54 -4.68 -16.96
N ASP A 70 16.25 -3.63 -17.74
CA ASP A 70 16.76 -3.47 -19.10
C ASP A 70 18.27 -3.19 -19.14
N ILE A 71 18.80 -2.47 -18.15
CA ILE A 71 20.22 -2.06 -18.12
C ILE A 71 21.12 -2.98 -17.28
N THR A 72 20.55 -3.71 -16.31
CA THR A 72 21.34 -4.49 -15.35
C THR A 72 22.00 -5.70 -16.01
N ARG A 73 23.23 -6.00 -15.58
CA ARG A 73 23.99 -7.17 -16.03
C ARG A 73 24.02 -8.30 -14.99
N LEU A 74 23.35 -8.11 -13.86
CA LEU A 74 23.30 -9.06 -12.76
C LEU A 74 22.02 -9.92 -12.89
N PRO A 75 22.13 -11.24 -13.19
CA PRO A 75 20.96 -12.07 -13.46
C PRO A 75 19.97 -12.13 -12.29
N ASP A 76 20.46 -12.26 -11.05
CA ASP A 76 19.61 -12.37 -9.86
C ASP A 76 18.87 -11.05 -9.55
N VAL A 77 19.52 -9.92 -9.82
CA VAL A 77 18.89 -8.61 -9.69
C VAL A 77 17.81 -8.43 -10.74
N LYS A 78 18.11 -8.82 -12.00
CA LYS A 78 17.14 -8.76 -13.11
C LYS A 78 15.91 -9.61 -12.82
N LYS A 79 16.11 -10.87 -12.43
CA LYS A 79 15.04 -11.83 -12.15
C LYS A 79 14.06 -11.30 -11.10
N GLY A 80 14.57 -10.82 -9.97
CA GLY A 80 13.68 -10.27 -8.96
C GLY A 80 13.04 -8.94 -9.38
N ALA A 81 13.73 -8.10 -10.16
CA ALA A 81 13.17 -6.82 -10.63
C ALA A 81 11.99 -7.05 -11.59
N LEU A 82 12.01 -8.17 -12.31
CA LEU A 82 10.96 -8.63 -13.20
C LEU A 82 9.93 -9.55 -12.53
N THR A 83 10.02 -9.72 -11.20
CA THR A 83 9.02 -10.43 -10.41
C THR A 83 8.14 -9.44 -9.64
N PHE A 84 6.82 -9.59 -9.80
CA PHE A 84 5.80 -8.71 -9.21
C PHE A 84 4.81 -9.53 -8.41
N SER A 85 4.68 -9.27 -7.11
CA SER A 85 3.84 -10.05 -6.19
C SER A 85 2.70 -9.19 -5.66
N VAL A 86 1.46 -9.65 -5.86
CA VAL A 86 0.24 -8.99 -5.37
C VAL A 86 -0.40 -9.88 -4.30
N ILE A 87 -0.75 -9.29 -3.16
CA ILE A 87 -1.33 -9.99 -2.01
C ILE A 87 -2.81 -9.59 -1.90
N GLY A 88 -3.68 -10.60 -1.89
CA GLY A 88 -5.13 -10.48 -1.79
C GLY A 88 -5.82 -10.69 -3.15
N GLY A 89 -6.66 -11.72 -3.25
CA GLY A 89 -7.46 -12.09 -4.41
C GLY A 89 -8.89 -11.55 -4.39
N GLY A 90 -9.17 -10.50 -3.63
CA GLY A 90 -10.43 -9.75 -3.70
C GLY A 90 -10.50 -8.86 -4.95
N PHE A 91 -11.54 -8.01 -5.05
CA PHE A 91 -11.71 -7.10 -6.20
C PHE A 91 -10.44 -6.28 -6.49
N SER A 92 -9.93 -5.57 -5.48
CA SER A 92 -8.77 -4.68 -5.65
C SER A 92 -7.52 -5.40 -6.13
N GLY A 93 -7.18 -6.56 -5.55
CA GLY A 93 -5.97 -7.28 -5.95
C GLY A 93 -6.09 -7.97 -7.31
N VAL A 94 -7.26 -8.49 -7.67
CA VAL A 94 -7.52 -9.03 -9.02
C VAL A 94 -7.45 -7.94 -10.09
N GLU A 95 -8.04 -6.78 -9.84
CA GLU A 95 -7.94 -5.63 -10.76
C GLU A 95 -6.49 -5.13 -10.86
N THR A 96 -5.81 -5.01 -9.72
CA THR A 96 -4.42 -4.55 -9.62
C THR A 96 -3.49 -5.48 -10.40
N VAL A 97 -3.51 -6.79 -10.14
CA VAL A 97 -2.61 -7.73 -10.83
C VAL A 97 -2.88 -7.79 -12.33
N GLY A 98 -4.15 -7.68 -12.73
CA GLY A 98 -4.55 -7.65 -14.14
C GLY A 98 -4.05 -6.42 -14.88
N GLU A 99 -4.09 -5.24 -14.24
CA GLU A 99 -3.59 -3.98 -14.78
C GLU A 99 -2.06 -3.86 -14.71
N ILE A 100 -1.39 -4.42 -13.70
CA ILE A 100 0.07 -4.53 -13.64
C ILE A 100 0.56 -5.34 -14.85
N LYS A 101 -0.03 -6.53 -15.09
CA LYS A 101 0.36 -7.36 -16.22
C LYS A 101 0.14 -6.66 -17.57
N GLU A 102 -0.98 -5.94 -17.70
CA GLU A 102 -1.27 -5.17 -18.91
C GLU A 102 -0.29 -4.01 -19.13
N LEU A 103 0.08 -3.29 -18.05
CA LEU A 103 1.09 -2.24 -18.11
C LEU A 103 2.43 -2.80 -18.57
N ILE A 104 2.91 -3.87 -17.93
CA ILE A 104 4.18 -4.51 -18.27
C ILE A 104 4.18 -4.94 -19.73
N ASP A 105 3.19 -5.74 -20.15
CA ASP A 105 3.13 -6.30 -21.51
C ASP A 105 3.15 -5.22 -22.59
N ARG A 106 2.46 -4.10 -22.37
CA ARG A 106 2.45 -2.98 -23.32
C ARG A 106 3.73 -2.16 -23.30
N SER A 107 4.42 -2.12 -22.17
CA SER A 107 5.67 -1.37 -22.00
C SER A 107 6.91 -2.12 -22.48
N LEU A 108 6.87 -3.46 -22.59
CA LEU A 108 8.03 -4.26 -23.06
C LEU A 108 8.58 -3.86 -24.43
N LEU A 109 7.76 -3.23 -25.29
CA LEU A 109 8.21 -2.69 -26.58
C LEU A 109 9.29 -1.60 -26.45
N ASP A 110 9.33 -0.91 -25.32
CA ASP A 110 10.30 0.16 -25.03
C ASP A 110 11.53 -0.36 -24.26
N TYR A 111 11.57 -1.66 -23.90
CA TYR A 111 12.64 -2.32 -23.13
C TYR A 111 13.20 -3.55 -23.85
N PRO A 112 14.08 -3.37 -24.86
CA PRO A 112 14.50 -4.43 -25.78
C PRO A 112 15.34 -5.54 -25.14
N ASN A 113 15.93 -5.32 -23.97
CA ASN A 113 16.76 -6.31 -23.28
C ASN A 113 15.95 -7.21 -22.34
N ILE A 114 14.63 -7.04 -22.26
CA ILE A 114 13.74 -7.86 -21.44
C ILE A 114 12.91 -8.79 -22.33
N HIS A 115 13.13 -10.10 -22.19
CA HIS A 115 12.29 -11.08 -22.86
C HIS A 115 10.98 -11.29 -22.09
N PRO A 116 9.81 -11.40 -22.75
CA PRO A 116 8.52 -11.57 -22.07
C PRO A 116 8.45 -12.77 -21.11
N SER A 117 9.23 -13.83 -21.35
CA SER A 117 9.29 -15.00 -20.46
C SER A 117 10.06 -14.78 -19.17
N GLU A 118 10.80 -13.66 -19.04
CA GLU A 118 11.48 -13.28 -17.80
C GLU A 118 10.52 -12.61 -16.82
N ILE A 119 9.36 -12.13 -17.29
CA ILE A 119 8.34 -11.50 -16.45
C ILE A 119 7.60 -12.56 -15.64
N ARG A 120 7.59 -12.37 -14.32
CA ARG A 120 6.83 -13.19 -13.39
C ARG A 120 5.85 -12.32 -12.62
N VAL A 121 4.56 -12.62 -12.69
CA VAL A 121 3.53 -11.92 -11.92
C VAL A 121 2.77 -12.94 -11.08
N VAL A 122 2.78 -12.76 -9.75
CA VAL A 122 2.22 -13.70 -8.77
C VAL A 122 1.09 -13.02 -7.99
N LEU A 123 -0.05 -13.69 -7.88
CA LEU A 123 -1.17 -13.32 -7.00
C LEU A 123 -1.27 -14.34 -5.86
N LEU A 124 -1.11 -13.89 -4.62
CA LEU A 124 -1.30 -14.69 -3.42
C LEU A 124 -2.68 -14.43 -2.83
N GLU A 125 -3.46 -15.49 -2.57
CA GLU A 125 -4.76 -15.40 -1.90
C GLU A 125 -4.89 -16.48 -0.82
N PHE A 126 -5.24 -16.05 0.38
CA PHE A 126 -5.39 -16.94 1.53
C PHE A 126 -6.59 -17.88 1.40
N SER A 127 -7.66 -17.45 0.73
CA SER A 127 -8.84 -18.26 0.48
C SER A 127 -8.62 -19.30 -0.62
N LYS A 128 -9.54 -20.26 -0.72
CA LYS A 128 -9.52 -21.31 -1.76
C LYS A 128 -9.91 -20.82 -3.16
N ARG A 129 -10.24 -19.53 -3.32
CA ARG A 129 -10.60 -18.91 -4.60
C ARG A 129 -10.42 -17.39 -4.53
N ILE A 130 -10.27 -16.77 -5.70
CA ILE A 130 -10.35 -15.32 -5.87
C ILE A 130 -11.81 -14.86 -6.02
N LEU A 131 -12.04 -13.56 -5.81
CA LEU A 131 -13.34 -12.90 -5.90
C LEU A 131 -14.40 -13.64 -5.06
N ASN A 132 -14.14 -13.79 -3.76
CA ASN A 132 -15.00 -14.54 -2.83
C ASN A 132 -16.42 -13.97 -2.73
N GLU A 133 -16.58 -12.70 -3.04
CA GLU A 133 -17.84 -11.96 -3.04
C GLU A 133 -18.68 -12.24 -4.30
N MET A 134 -18.09 -12.83 -5.35
CA MET A 134 -18.79 -13.17 -6.58
C MET A 134 -19.21 -14.65 -6.64
N PRO A 135 -20.21 -15.00 -7.46
CA PRO A 135 -20.55 -16.39 -7.75
C PRO A 135 -19.35 -17.20 -8.21
N GLU A 136 -19.25 -18.45 -7.73
CA GLU A 136 -18.09 -19.33 -7.96
C GLU A 136 -17.70 -19.45 -9.44
N GLY A 137 -18.67 -19.52 -10.35
CA GLY A 137 -18.41 -19.61 -11.80
C GLY A 137 -17.69 -18.38 -12.37
N LEU A 138 -17.95 -17.18 -11.84
CA LEU A 138 -17.23 -15.97 -12.26
C LEU A 138 -15.80 -15.95 -11.68
N GLY A 139 -15.62 -16.41 -10.45
CA GLY A 139 -14.29 -16.58 -9.85
C GLY A 139 -13.43 -17.58 -10.64
N LYS A 140 -14.00 -18.72 -11.06
CA LYS A 140 -13.31 -19.71 -11.91
C LYS A 140 -12.94 -19.15 -13.29
N TYR A 141 -13.84 -18.38 -13.91
CA TYR A 141 -13.53 -17.70 -15.17
C TYR A 141 -12.39 -16.70 -15.01
N ALA A 142 -12.43 -15.88 -13.95
CA ALA A 142 -11.39 -14.91 -13.66
C ALA A 142 -10.03 -15.59 -13.45
N TYR A 143 -9.99 -16.66 -12.66
CA TYR A 143 -8.80 -17.47 -12.43
C TYR A 143 -8.20 -17.96 -13.76
N ALA A 144 -9.00 -18.67 -14.56
CA ALA A 144 -8.55 -19.22 -15.84
C ALA A 144 -8.09 -18.14 -16.83
N ASN A 145 -8.72 -16.95 -16.77
CA ASN A 145 -8.35 -15.83 -17.63
C ASN A 145 -6.99 -15.22 -17.26
N LEU A 146 -6.75 -15.01 -15.96
CA LEU A 146 -5.50 -14.47 -15.44
C LEU A 146 -4.34 -15.47 -15.65
N GLU A 147 -4.57 -16.75 -15.36
CA GLU A 147 -3.60 -17.82 -15.60
C GLU A 147 -3.21 -17.93 -17.08
N LYS A 148 -4.18 -17.84 -17.99
CA LYS A 148 -3.92 -17.80 -19.44
C LYS A 148 -3.06 -16.60 -19.87
N ARG A 149 -3.01 -15.53 -19.08
CA ARG A 149 -2.16 -14.35 -19.32
C ARG A 149 -0.76 -14.50 -18.70
N GLY A 150 -0.44 -15.64 -18.09
CA GLY A 150 0.83 -15.89 -17.42
C GLY A 150 0.91 -15.32 -16.01
N ILE A 151 -0.23 -15.06 -15.37
CA ILE A 151 -0.26 -14.68 -13.94
C ILE A 151 -0.31 -15.97 -13.12
N GLU A 152 0.68 -16.18 -12.27
CA GLU A 152 0.73 -17.28 -11.31
C GLU A 152 -0.22 -16.96 -10.15
N ILE A 153 -1.14 -17.87 -9.81
CA ILE A 153 -2.09 -17.67 -8.71
C ILE A 153 -1.86 -18.75 -7.66
N GLN A 154 -1.49 -18.36 -6.45
CA GLN A 154 -1.34 -19.27 -5.32
C GLN A 154 -2.51 -19.09 -4.35
N LEU A 155 -3.39 -20.10 -4.30
CA LEU A 155 -4.57 -20.13 -3.43
C LEU A 155 -4.27 -20.89 -2.13
N GLY A 156 -4.91 -20.51 -1.02
CA GLY A 156 -4.60 -21.09 0.28
C GLY A 156 -3.24 -20.64 0.83
N VAL A 157 -2.68 -19.54 0.28
CA VAL A 157 -1.34 -19.05 0.61
C VAL A 157 -1.45 -17.63 1.16
N GLY A 158 -1.00 -17.45 2.40
CA GLY A 158 -0.82 -16.16 3.03
C GLY A 158 0.62 -15.66 2.92
N VAL A 159 0.91 -14.53 3.55
CA VAL A 159 2.26 -13.97 3.67
C VAL A 159 2.70 -14.02 5.13
N ALA A 160 3.90 -14.53 5.36
CA ALA A 160 4.53 -14.60 6.67
C ALA A 160 5.38 -13.36 6.95
N GLU A 161 6.19 -12.91 5.98
CA GLU A 161 7.07 -11.75 6.11
C GLU A 161 7.49 -11.21 4.73
N ALA A 162 8.05 -10.00 4.73
CA ALA A 162 8.60 -9.33 3.55
C ALA A 162 9.92 -8.61 3.86
N THR A 163 10.83 -8.58 2.89
CA THR A 163 12.04 -7.74 2.89
C THR A 163 12.04 -6.84 1.65
N GLY A 164 13.07 -6.01 1.48
CA GLY A 164 13.21 -5.20 0.27
C GLY A 164 13.42 -6.01 -1.02
N THR A 165 13.69 -7.31 -0.90
CA THR A 165 14.04 -8.20 -2.03
C THR A 165 13.28 -9.52 -2.02
N GLN A 166 12.53 -9.85 -0.97
CA GLN A 166 11.88 -11.15 -0.86
C GLN A 166 10.50 -11.05 -0.23
N LEU A 167 9.61 -11.94 -0.65
CA LEU A 167 8.32 -12.19 -0.04
C LEU A 167 8.26 -13.63 0.41
N VAL A 168 7.74 -13.86 1.61
CA VAL A 168 7.78 -15.18 2.25
C VAL A 168 6.36 -15.60 2.52
N THR A 169 5.99 -16.74 1.99
CA THR A 169 4.63 -17.22 2.12
C THR A 169 4.40 -17.87 3.49
N SER A 170 3.14 -18.04 3.87
CA SER A 170 2.75 -18.81 5.06
C SER A 170 3.13 -20.30 4.99
N GLN A 171 3.63 -20.76 3.85
CA GLN A 171 4.11 -22.12 3.61
C GLN A 171 5.65 -22.18 3.53
N ASN A 172 6.34 -21.11 3.93
CA ASN A 172 7.79 -20.95 3.88
C ASN A 172 8.40 -20.96 2.47
N GLU A 173 7.60 -20.75 1.42
CA GLU A 173 8.13 -20.47 0.08
C GLU A 173 8.73 -19.06 0.07
N VAL A 174 9.92 -18.91 -0.52
CA VAL A 174 10.58 -17.63 -0.70
C VAL A 174 10.45 -17.20 -2.16
N ILE A 175 9.77 -16.09 -2.38
CA ILE A 175 9.59 -15.47 -3.69
C ILE A 175 10.55 -14.28 -3.79
N ASP A 176 11.55 -14.41 -4.67
CA ASP A 176 12.48 -13.32 -4.98
C ASP A 176 11.76 -12.25 -5.82
N THR A 177 11.47 -11.09 -5.23
CA THR A 177 10.64 -10.03 -5.82
C THR A 177 11.11 -8.65 -5.38
N ARG A 178 11.03 -7.64 -6.25
CA ARG A 178 11.28 -6.24 -5.85
C ARG A 178 10.02 -5.39 -5.95
N THR A 179 8.87 -6.01 -6.19
CA THR A 179 7.57 -5.34 -6.16
C THR A 179 6.59 -6.16 -5.37
N ILE A 180 6.25 -5.68 -4.18
CA ILE A 180 5.23 -6.28 -3.32
C ILE A 180 4.07 -5.30 -3.26
N VAL A 181 2.86 -5.75 -3.60
CA VAL A 181 1.65 -4.93 -3.54
C VAL A 181 0.65 -5.58 -2.59
N ALA A 182 0.32 -4.89 -1.51
CA ALA A 182 -0.65 -5.34 -0.53
C ALA A 182 -2.02 -4.70 -0.80
N THR A 183 -3.00 -5.53 -1.15
CA THR A 183 -4.42 -5.13 -1.23
C THR A 183 -5.23 -5.66 -0.05
N ILE A 184 -4.52 -6.11 0.99
CA ILE A 184 -5.04 -6.59 2.27
C ILE A 184 -4.85 -5.54 3.37
N GLY A 185 -5.13 -5.92 4.62
CA GLY A 185 -4.83 -5.07 5.77
C GLY A 185 -5.89 -4.01 6.07
N ASN A 186 -7.11 -4.14 5.53
CA ASN A 186 -8.21 -3.24 5.91
C ASN A 186 -8.37 -3.20 7.43
N THR A 187 -8.27 -1.99 7.99
CA THR A 187 -8.40 -1.73 9.42
C THR A 187 -9.45 -0.62 9.64
N PRO A 188 -10.12 -0.56 10.79
CA PRO A 188 -11.00 0.56 11.09
C PRO A 188 -10.25 1.90 11.07
N SER A 189 -10.97 3.00 10.84
CA SER A 189 -10.37 4.33 10.91
C SER A 189 -9.84 4.61 12.32
N ALA A 190 -8.56 4.95 12.44
CA ALA A 190 -7.94 5.28 13.73
C ALA A 190 -8.63 6.47 14.43
N ILE A 191 -9.17 7.41 13.65
CA ILE A 191 -9.92 8.55 14.20
C ILE A 191 -11.23 8.07 14.81
N VAL A 192 -11.95 7.17 14.11
CA VAL A 192 -13.24 6.62 14.57
C VAL A 192 -13.06 5.74 15.79
N ALA A 193 -12.02 4.90 15.81
CA ALA A 193 -11.71 4.00 16.92
C ALA A 193 -11.47 4.73 18.26
N ASN A 194 -11.11 6.02 18.21
CA ASN A 194 -10.87 6.88 19.37
C ASN A 194 -12.05 7.83 19.67
N MET A 195 -13.19 7.70 18.99
CA MET A 195 -14.37 8.53 19.26
C MET A 195 -15.13 8.02 20.50
N PRO A 196 -15.74 8.92 21.31
CA PRO A 196 -16.56 8.56 22.46
C PRO A 196 -17.97 8.11 22.03
N LEU A 197 -18.04 7.12 21.15
CA LEU A 197 -19.28 6.52 20.61
C LEU A 197 -19.31 5.02 20.90
N SER A 198 -20.48 4.38 20.77
CA SER A 198 -20.57 2.92 20.78
C SER A 198 -19.90 2.34 19.53
N LEU A 199 -18.89 1.49 19.73
CA LEU A 199 -18.10 0.91 18.66
C LEU A 199 -18.14 -0.63 18.71
N GLN A 200 -18.16 -1.26 17.54
CA GLN A 200 -17.91 -2.70 17.37
C GLN A 200 -16.76 -2.89 16.38
N GLU A 201 -15.70 -3.55 16.83
CA GLU A 201 -14.48 -3.76 16.03
C GLU A 201 -13.96 -2.45 15.41
N GLY A 202 -13.96 -1.34 16.17
CA GLY A 202 -13.47 -0.03 15.74
C GLY A 202 -14.39 0.73 14.75
N ARG A 203 -15.60 0.23 14.48
CA ARG A 203 -16.62 0.87 13.64
C ARG A 203 -17.80 1.34 14.48
N VAL A 204 -18.45 2.44 14.10
CA VAL A 204 -19.59 3.01 14.81
C VAL A 204 -20.79 2.08 14.73
N LEU A 205 -21.35 1.72 15.89
CA LEU A 205 -22.62 1.00 15.97
C LEU A 205 -23.76 1.96 15.64
N VAL A 206 -24.55 1.59 14.64
CA VAL A 206 -25.68 2.41 14.19
C VAL A 206 -26.97 1.63 14.11
N GLY A 207 -28.09 2.34 14.28
CA GLY A 207 -29.41 1.85 13.94
C GLY A 207 -29.60 1.69 12.43
N ARG A 208 -30.73 1.10 12.03
CA ARG A 208 -31.07 0.91 10.62
C ARG A 208 -31.29 2.23 9.86
N ASP A 209 -31.52 3.33 10.58
CA ASP A 209 -31.64 4.67 10.01
C ASP A 209 -30.31 5.45 10.02
N PHE A 210 -29.21 4.80 10.40
CA PHE A 210 -27.82 5.27 10.50
C PHE A 210 -27.47 6.11 11.73
N ARG A 211 -28.38 6.29 12.69
CA ARG A 211 -28.07 7.00 13.95
C ARG A 211 -27.05 6.21 14.76
N ALA A 212 -26.05 6.88 15.29
CA ALA A 212 -25.16 6.32 16.30
C ALA A 212 -25.97 5.99 17.56
N GLU A 213 -25.70 4.84 18.16
CA GLU A 213 -26.40 4.41 19.37
C GLU A 213 -26.27 5.44 20.50
N GLY A 214 -27.41 5.85 21.09
CA GLY A 214 -27.46 6.84 22.16
C GLY A 214 -27.49 8.30 21.70
N TYR A 215 -27.53 8.58 20.39
CA TYR A 215 -27.54 9.95 19.85
C TYR A 215 -28.59 10.15 18.75
N ASP A 216 -29.33 11.25 18.82
CA ASP A 216 -30.37 11.57 17.84
C ASP A 216 -29.85 12.31 16.59
N ASN A 217 -28.66 12.91 16.71
CA ASN A 217 -28.10 13.83 15.74
C ASN A 217 -26.70 13.46 15.23
N ILE A 218 -26.15 12.32 15.65
CA ILE A 218 -24.89 11.76 15.15
C ILE A 218 -25.20 10.54 14.29
N TRP A 219 -24.61 10.50 13.10
CA TRP A 219 -24.86 9.49 12.08
C TRP A 219 -23.55 8.88 11.59
N SER A 220 -23.58 7.62 11.15
CA SER A 220 -22.41 7.03 10.48
C SER A 220 -22.80 6.11 9.33
N ILE A 221 -22.03 6.18 8.23
CA ILE A 221 -22.25 5.41 6.99
C ILE A 221 -20.92 4.90 6.41
N GLY A 222 -20.99 3.99 5.45
CA GLY A 222 -19.82 3.42 4.78
C GLY A 222 -18.98 2.52 5.69
N ASP A 223 -17.72 2.33 5.33
CA ASP A 223 -16.84 1.35 5.97
C ASP A 223 -16.56 1.59 7.47
N CYS A 224 -16.79 2.82 7.96
CA CYS A 224 -16.60 3.14 9.39
C CYS A 224 -17.82 2.82 10.26
N ALA A 225 -18.92 2.30 9.69
CA ALA A 225 -20.15 1.99 10.41
C ALA A 225 -20.47 0.49 10.37
N VAL A 226 -21.19 0.01 11.38
CA VAL A 226 -21.81 -1.32 11.41
C VAL A 226 -23.31 -1.15 11.15
N ILE A 227 -23.70 -1.31 9.88
CA ILE A 227 -25.05 -0.97 9.41
C ILE A 227 -25.90 -2.24 9.28
N PRO A 228 -26.92 -2.44 10.13
CA PRO A 228 -27.83 -3.57 10.01
C PRO A 228 -28.81 -3.41 8.84
N LEU A 229 -28.94 -4.43 7.99
CA LEU A 229 -29.88 -4.44 6.86
C LEU A 229 -31.27 -4.96 7.24
N LYS A 230 -31.37 -5.69 8.36
CA LYS A 230 -32.59 -6.27 8.90
C LYS A 230 -32.62 -6.17 10.43
N GLU A 231 -33.81 -6.37 11.01
CA GLU A 231 -33.96 -6.50 12.47
C GLU A 231 -33.22 -7.72 13.01
N ASN A 232 -32.66 -7.62 14.22
CA ASN A 232 -31.92 -8.69 14.89
C ASN A 232 -30.77 -9.27 14.03
N ALA A 233 -30.01 -8.39 13.36
CA ALA A 233 -28.83 -8.76 12.58
C ALA A 233 -27.77 -9.42 13.48
N THR A 234 -27.38 -10.65 13.14
CA THR A 234 -26.40 -11.43 13.93
C THR A 234 -25.30 -12.02 13.06
N LYS A 235 -25.61 -12.33 11.80
CA LYS A 235 -24.63 -12.91 10.86
C LYS A 235 -23.99 -11.82 10.01
N ARG A 236 -22.77 -12.04 9.54
CA ARG A 236 -22.04 -11.09 8.66
C ARG A 236 -22.87 -10.60 7.47
N GLY A 237 -23.66 -11.47 6.85
CA GLY A 237 -24.51 -11.12 5.70
C GLY A 237 -25.77 -10.29 6.05
N ASP A 238 -26.03 -10.08 7.34
CA ASP A 238 -27.14 -9.24 7.82
C ASP A 238 -26.74 -7.76 7.90
N PHE A 239 -25.46 -7.44 7.67
CA PHE A 239 -24.89 -6.09 7.70
C PHE A 239 -24.47 -5.64 6.30
N ALA A 240 -24.44 -4.32 6.08
CA ALA A 240 -23.95 -3.74 4.85
C ALA A 240 -22.46 -4.12 4.61
N PRO A 241 -22.09 -4.62 3.42
CA PRO A 241 -20.70 -4.88 3.07
C PRO A 241 -19.95 -3.56 2.76
N PRO A 242 -18.64 -3.49 3.05
CA PRO A 242 -17.81 -2.30 2.86
C PRO A 242 -17.52 -2.09 1.36
N THR A 243 -18.48 -1.50 0.64
CA THR A 243 -18.39 -1.28 -0.79
C THR A 243 -18.87 0.11 -1.15
N ALA A 244 -18.27 0.72 -2.17
CA ALA A 244 -18.69 2.02 -2.67
C ALA A 244 -20.17 2.05 -3.10
N GLN A 245 -20.69 0.94 -3.65
CA GLN A 245 -22.10 0.82 -4.03
C GLN A 245 -23.05 1.00 -2.83
N PHE A 246 -22.69 0.43 -1.68
CA PHE A 246 -23.44 0.60 -0.44
C PHE A 246 -23.27 2.02 0.09
N ALA A 247 -22.04 2.51 0.25
CA ALA A 247 -21.77 3.85 0.76
C ALA A 247 -22.51 4.97 0.01
N VAL A 248 -22.57 4.91 -1.33
CA VAL A 248 -23.30 5.90 -2.15
C VAL A 248 -24.82 5.82 -1.91
N ARG A 249 -25.38 4.61 -1.76
CA ARG A 249 -26.81 4.42 -1.48
C ARG A 249 -27.17 4.83 -0.06
N GLU A 250 -26.28 4.53 0.89
CA GLU A 250 -26.39 4.94 2.29
C GLU A 250 -26.39 6.46 2.41
N ALA A 251 -25.46 7.15 1.73
CA ALA A 251 -25.42 8.61 1.70
C ALA A 251 -26.73 9.23 1.16
N ALA A 252 -27.26 8.68 0.06
CA ALA A 252 -28.53 9.14 -0.50
C ALA A 252 -29.70 8.93 0.47
N HIS A 253 -29.79 7.75 1.11
CA HIS A 253 -30.85 7.44 2.07
C HIS A 253 -30.72 8.28 3.36
N LEU A 254 -29.50 8.41 3.88
CA LEU A 254 -29.20 9.24 5.06
C LEU A 254 -29.61 10.69 4.82
N SER A 255 -29.35 11.26 3.64
CA SER A 255 -29.75 12.63 3.33
C SER A 255 -31.27 12.85 3.47
N LEU A 256 -32.08 11.87 3.08
CA LEU A 256 -33.53 11.90 3.23
C LEU A 256 -33.97 11.72 4.68
N ASN A 257 -33.25 10.89 5.45
CA ASN A 257 -33.50 10.71 6.88
C ASN A 257 -33.19 11.98 7.66
N ILE A 258 -32.02 12.60 7.47
CA ILE A 258 -31.65 13.87 8.10
C ILE A 258 -32.68 14.95 7.76
N LYS A 259 -33.06 15.07 6.47
CA LYS A 259 -34.13 15.99 6.07
C LYS A 259 -35.44 15.72 6.80
N SER A 260 -35.85 14.45 6.92
CA SER A 260 -37.09 14.08 7.62
C SER A 260 -37.03 14.50 9.08
N VAL A 261 -35.88 14.28 9.75
CA VAL A 261 -35.68 14.65 11.16
C VAL A 261 -35.73 16.16 11.37
N ILE A 262 -35.10 16.94 10.48
CA ILE A 262 -35.17 18.41 10.50
C ILE A 262 -36.62 18.90 10.31
N GLU A 263 -37.42 18.18 9.51
CA GLU A 263 -38.84 18.46 9.30
C GLU A 263 -39.76 17.83 10.39
N GLU A 264 -39.19 17.34 11.50
CA GLU A 264 -39.90 16.68 12.61
C GLU A 264 -40.70 15.43 12.18
N LYS A 265 -40.24 14.75 11.12
CA LYS A 265 -40.80 13.49 10.60
C LYS A 265 -39.94 12.30 10.98
N ALA A 266 -40.56 11.12 11.02
CA ALA A 266 -39.87 9.87 11.30
C ALA A 266 -38.83 9.53 10.21
N SER A 267 -37.64 9.08 10.64
CA SER A 267 -36.62 8.49 9.76
C SER A 267 -37.07 7.12 9.25
N LYS A 268 -36.51 6.68 8.12
CA LYS A 268 -36.83 5.39 7.51
C LYS A 268 -35.66 4.42 7.66
N PRO A 269 -35.91 3.12 7.90
CA PRO A 269 -34.85 2.12 7.94
C PRO A 269 -34.23 1.95 6.55
N PHE A 270 -32.92 1.80 6.51
CA PHE A 270 -32.17 1.48 5.31
C PHE A 270 -32.37 0.00 4.95
N GLN A 271 -32.68 -0.22 3.69
CA GLN A 271 -32.76 -1.55 3.10
C GLN A 271 -32.19 -1.48 1.70
N TYR A 272 -31.16 -2.28 1.45
CA TYR A 272 -30.59 -2.38 0.13
C TYR A 272 -30.18 -3.81 -0.18
N LYS A 273 -30.64 -4.30 -1.32
CA LYS A 273 -30.16 -5.54 -1.92
C LYS A 273 -29.29 -5.19 -3.12
N SER A 274 -28.03 -5.60 -3.08
CA SER A 274 -27.11 -5.39 -4.18
C SER A 274 -27.70 -5.93 -5.48
N LYS A 275 -27.60 -5.13 -6.55
CA LYS A 275 -28.09 -5.51 -7.88
C LYS A 275 -27.02 -6.25 -8.71
N GLY A 276 -25.81 -6.38 -8.17
CA GLY A 276 -24.70 -6.97 -8.88
C GLY A 276 -23.31 -6.56 -8.38
N ALA A 277 -22.30 -7.19 -8.94
CA ALA A 277 -20.89 -6.85 -8.73
C ALA A 277 -20.16 -6.94 -10.06
N LEU A 278 -19.17 -6.07 -10.27
CA LEU A 278 -18.34 -6.05 -11.47
C LEU A 278 -16.88 -5.95 -11.06
N ALA A 279 -16.00 -6.68 -11.76
CA ALA A 279 -14.56 -6.60 -11.60
C ALA A 279 -13.88 -6.55 -12.97
N SER A 280 -12.89 -5.67 -13.13
CA SER A 280 -11.96 -5.72 -14.25
C SER A 280 -10.93 -6.83 -14.03
N LEU A 281 -10.49 -7.48 -15.10
CA LEU A 281 -9.37 -8.43 -15.09
C LEU A 281 -8.15 -7.85 -15.81
N GLY A 282 -8.17 -6.56 -16.13
CA GLY A 282 -7.21 -5.90 -17.01
C GLY A 282 -7.39 -6.26 -18.49
N ALA A 283 -6.67 -5.58 -19.36
CA ALA A 283 -6.54 -5.93 -20.77
C ALA A 283 -7.88 -6.08 -21.53
N GLY A 284 -8.89 -5.26 -21.23
CA GLY A 284 -10.18 -5.34 -21.93
C GLY A 284 -11.11 -6.47 -21.49
N ARG A 285 -10.86 -7.11 -20.34
CA ARG A 285 -11.61 -8.28 -19.84
C ARG A 285 -12.17 -8.01 -18.45
N GLY A 286 -13.32 -8.62 -18.14
CA GLY A 286 -14.00 -8.43 -16.87
C GLY A 286 -14.94 -9.56 -16.55
N VAL A 287 -15.45 -9.54 -15.33
CA VAL A 287 -16.55 -10.37 -14.85
C VAL A 287 -17.62 -9.48 -14.26
N ALA A 288 -18.88 -9.80 -14.51
CA ALA A 288 -20.00 -9.05 -13.99
C ALA A 288 -21.15 -9.98 -13.64
N GLU A 289 -21.78 -9.71 -12.51
CA GLU A 289 -23.10 -10.23 -12.18
C GLU A 289 -24.05 -9.04 -12.15
N VAL A 290 -25.14 -9.10 -12.92
CA VAL A 290 -26.14 -8.03 -12.99
C VAL A 290 -27.52 -8.67 -13.00
N PHE A 291 -28.33 -8.42 -11.97
CA PHE A 291 -29.65 -9.05 -11.79
C PHE A 291 -29.62 -10.60 -11.88
N GLY A 292 -28.53 -11.22 -11.42
CA GLY A 292 -28.31 -12.67 -11.49
C GLY A 292 -27.79 -13.19 -12.84
N LEU A 293 -27.73 -12.34 -13.87
CA LEU A 293 -27.07 -12.67 -15.13
C LEU A 293 -25.55 -12.57 -14.97
N LYS A 294 -24.85 -13.65 -15.32
CA LYS A 294 -23.38 -13.73 -15.26
C LYS A 294 -22.82 -13.42 -16.64
N LEU A 295 -22.03 -12.35 -16.72
CA LEU A 295 -21.39 -11.87 -17.95
C LEU A 295 -19.88 -11.93 -17.77
N THR A 296 -19.17 -12.25 -18.86
CA THR A 296 -17.72 -12.43 -18.85
C THR A 296 -17.05 -11.82 -20.08
N GLY A 297 -15.75 -11.58 -20.00
CA GLY A 297 -14.94 -11.13 -21.13
C GLY A 297 -15.14 -9.65 -21.47
N ARG A 298 -15.09 -9.31 -22.77
CA ARG A 298 -15.12 -7.91 -23.23
C ARG A 298 -16.45 -7.22 -22.95
N VAL A 299 -17.56 -7.96 -22.99
CA VAL A 299 -18.89 -7.42 -22.70
C VAL A 299 -18.99 -7.00 -21.24
N ALA A 300 -18.56 -7.86 -20.31
CA ALA A 300 -18.51 -7.52 -18.89
C ALA A 300 -17.58 -6.33 -18.59
N TRP A 301 -16.43 -6.27 -19.27
CA TRP A 301 -15.50 -5.15 -19.15
C TRP A 301 -16.10 -3.81 -19.65
N LEU A 302 -16.81 -3.82 -20.78
CA LEU A 302 -17.47 -2.63 -21.29
C LEU A 302 -18.58 -2.16 -20.33
N LEU A 303 -19.35 -3.10 -19.79
CA LEU A 303 -20.36 -2.80 -18.76
C LEU A 303 -19.74 -2.21 -17.49
N TRP A 304 -18.62 -2.77 -17.02
CA TRP A 304 -17.84 -2.22 -15.91
C TRP A 304 -17.44 -0.76 -16.19
N ARG A 305 -16.90 -0.48 -17.38
CA ARG A 305 -16.49 0.86 -17.82
C ARG A 305 -17.65 1.85 -17.82
N VAL A 306 -18.76 1.50 -18.45
CA VAL A 306 -19.95 2.36 -18.55
C VAL A 306 -20.54 2.62 -17.16
N TYR A 307 -20.64 1.58 -16.33
CA TYR A 307 -21.18 1.70 -14.98
C TYR A 307 -20.36 2.68 -14.13
N TYR A 308 -19.03 2.51 -14.04
CA TYR A 308 -18.21 3.39 -13.21
C TYR A 308 -18.06 4.81 -13.77
N ILE A 309 -18.05 5.01 -15.09
CA ILE A 309 -18.13 6.38 -15.66
C ILE A 309 -19.43 7.06 -15.22
N SER A 310 -20.56 6.35 -15.23
CA SER A 310 -21.85 6.95 -14.84
C SER A 310 -21.87 7.43 -13.38
N LEU A 311 -21.03 6.85 -12.52
CA LEU A 311 -20.90 7.21 -11.11
C LEU A 311 -19.97 8.40 -10.85
N LEU A 312 -19.15 8.81 -11.82
CA LEU A 312 -18.25 9.95 -11.63
C LEU A 312 -19.04 11.27 -11.47
N PRO A 313 -18.65 12.13 -10.52
CA PRO A 313 -19.31 13.42 -10.31
C PRO A 313 -18.94 14.39 -11.43
N GLY A 314 -19.97 14.92 -12.11
CA GLY A 314 -19.82 15.95 -13.15
C GLY A 314 -19.55 15.42 -14.56
N ALA A 315 -20.03 16.14 -15.56
CA ALA A 315 -19.89 15.77 -16.97
C ALA A 315 -18.43 15.86 -17.46
N GLN A 316 -17.67 16.84 -16.97
CA GLN A 316 -16.27 17.03 -17.35
C GLN A 316 -15.41 15.83 -16.96
N ALA A 317 -15.51 15.34 -15.72
CA ALA A 317 -14.77 14.16 -15.26
C ALA A 317 -15.08 12.93 -16.13
N ARG A 318 -16.37 12.74 -16.49
CA ARG A 318 -16.81 11.64 -17.36
C ARG A 318 -16.20 11.74 -18.76
N VAL A 319 -16.22 12.92 -19.37
CA VAL A 319 -15.64 13.17 -20.70
C VAL A 319 -14.12 12.99 -20.67
N SER A 320 -13.44 13.53 -19.66
CA SER A 320 -11.99 13.38 -19.51
C SER A 320 -11.56 11.92 -19.37
N VAL A 321 -12.27 11.13 -18.54
CA VAL A 321 -11.97 9.69 -18.39
C VAL A 321 -12.25 8.94 -19.70
N LEU A 322 -13.37 9.23 -20.37
CA LEU A 322 -13.69 8.62 -21.66
C LEU A 322 -12.63 8.94 -22.72
N TRP A 323 -12.20 10.20 -22.80
CA TRP A 323 -11.16 10.66 -23.71
C TRP A 323 -9.82 9.98 -23.41
N ASN A 324 -9.41 9.93 -22.13
CA ASN A 324 -8.20 9.23 -21.72
C ASN A 324 -8.24 7.76 -22.12
N TRP A 325 -9.35 7.07 -21.89
CA TRP A 325 -9.50 5.66 -22.29
C TRP A 325 -9.47 5.44 -23.80
N LEU A 326 -10.01 6.37 -24.58
CA LEU A 326 -9.94 6.34 -26.04
C LEU A 326 -8.49 6.51 -26.50
N MET A 327 -7.78 7.50 -25.94
CA MET A 327 -6.38 7.78 -26.24
C MET A 327 -5.46 6.64 -25.79
N ASP A 328 -5.70 6.04 -24.63
CA ASP A 328 -4.97 4.87 -24.12
C ASP A 328 -5.12 3.64 -25.03
N GLY A 329 -6.25 3.55 -25.76
CA GLY A 329 -6.49 2.50 -26.74
C GLY A 329 -5.74 2.71 -28.06
N LEU A 330 -5.48 3.98 -28.42
CA LEU A 330 -4.85 4.37 -29.68
C LEU A 330 -3.34 4.63 -29.57
N SER A 331 -2.87 5.00 -28.38
CA SER A 331 -1.47 5.36 -28.11
C SER A 331 -0.74 4.27 -27.33
N ARG A 332 0.60 4.29 -27.35
CA ARG A 332 1.39 3.48 -26.41
C ARG A 332 1.13 3.98 -24.99
N ARG A 333 1.12 3.08 -24.00
CA ARG A 333 1.08 3.54 -22.60
C ARG A 333 2.33 4.38 -22.38
N SER A 334 2.15 5.62 -21.95
CA SER A 334 3.29 6.46 -21.61
C SER A 334 4.15 5.74 -20.58
N VAL A 335 5.44 5.59 -20.86
CA VAL A 335 6.46 5.12 -19.92
C VAL A 335 7.13 6.27 -19.20
N ALA A 336 6.66 7.52 -19.39
CA ALA A 336 7.18 8.66 -18.65
C ALA A 336 7.01 8.41 -17.14
N GLN A 337 8.13 8.40 -16.44
CA GLN A 337 8.17 8.38 -14.99
C GLN A 337 7.96 9.81 -14.49
N ILE A 338 6.84 10.05 -13.80
CA ILE A 338 6.64 11.28 -13.06
C ILE A 338 7.09 10.96 -11.64
N ASN A 339 8.35 11.21 -11.35
CA ASN A 339 8.88 10.98 -10.02
C ASN A 339 8.60 12.21 -9.16
N SER A 340 7.45 12.21 -8.47
CA SER A 340 7.05 13.25 -7.53
C SER A 340 7.45 12.93 -6.08
N GLN A 341 8.10 11.79 -5.84
CA GLN A 341 8.56 11.43 -4.50
C GLN A 341 9.88 12.07 -4.14
N THR A 342 9.93 12.53 -2.90
CA THR A 342 11.17 12.73 -2.16
C THR A 342 11.47 11.42 -1.43
N ASP A 343 12.71 10.95 -1.54
CA ASP A 343 13.17 9.76 -0.82
C ASP A 343 12.97 10.01 0.69
N PRO A 344 12.26 9.13 1.44
CA PRO A 344 12.06 9.34 2.87
C PRO A 344 13.42 9.47 3.56
N GLY A 345 13.67 10.63 4.19
CA GLY A 345 14.97 10.96 4.78
C GLY A 345 15.44 9.95 5.84
N THR A 346 14.50 9.22 6.45
CA THR A 346 14.75 8.09 7.36
C THR A 346 13.73 6.97 7.10
N ARG A 347 14.18 5.71 7.09
CA ARG A 347 13.32 4.53 6.86
C ARG A 347 13.83 3.28 7.57
N TYR A 348 12.94 2.35 7.89
CA TYR A 348 13.32 1.01 8.34
C TYR A 348 13.49 0.06 7.16
N VAL A 349 14.46 -0.84 7.25
CA VAL A 349 14.66 -1.92 6.28
C VAL A 349 14.87 -3.22 7.01
N CYS A 350 14.24 -4.28 6.50
CA CYS A 350 14.36 -5.62 7.01
C CYS A 350 15.18 -6.45 6.02
N TYR A 351 16.13 -7.21 6.54
CA TYR A 351 17.02 -8.11 5.82
C TYR A 351 16.94 -9.49 6.45
N ARG A 352 17.03 -10.53 5.64
CA ARG A 352 17.18 -11.91 6.11
C ARG A 352 18.63 -12.27 6.33
N ALA A 353 18.88 -13.29 7.14
CA ALA A 353 20.21 -13.85 7.30
C ALA A 353 20.83 -14.20 5.93
N GLY A 354 22.00 -13.65 5.64
CA GLY A 354 22.72 -13.78 4.37
C GLY A 354 22.44 -12.70 3.34
N ASP A 355 21.43 -11.84 3.53
CA ASP A 355 21.16 -10.74 2.61
C ASP A 355 22.31 -9.73 2.59
N ARG A 356 22.70 -9.32 1.39
CA ARG A 356 23.69 -8.25 1.21
C ARG A 356 22.99 -6.91 1.36
N ILE A 357 23.41 -6.14 2.36
CA ILE A 357 22.91 -4.78 2.61
C ILE A 357 23.53 -3.83 1.58
N TYR A 358 24.86 -3.87 1.43
CA TYR A 358 25.59 -3.21 0.36
C TYR A 358 26.93 -3.91 0.11
N GLU A 359 27.54 -3.64 -1.05
CA GLU A 359 28.85 -4.18 -1.42
C GLU A 359 29.92 -3.10 -1.52
N ASN A 360 31.19 -3.48 -1.35
CA ASN A 360 32.31 -2.60 -1.64
C ASN A 360 32.19 -2.03 -3.08
N GLY A 361 32.35 -0.71 -3.22
CA GLY A 361 32.21 0.04 -4.47
C GLY A 361 30.78 0.49 -4.78
N SER A 362 29.77 -0.02 -4.06
CA SER A 362 28.37 0.41 -4.21
C SER A 362 28.22 1.90 -3.86
N ARG A 363 27.22 2.58 -4.44
CA ARG A 363 26.91 3.99 -4.09
C ARG A 363 26.50 4.06 -2.62
N ALA A 364 26.98 5.09 -1.91
CA ALA A 364 26.51 5.36 -0.56
C ALA A 364 25.13 6.02 -0.58
N ASP A 365 24.20 5.44 0.17
CA ASP A 365 22.76 5.79 0.20
C ASP A 365 22.24 6.13 1.60
N GLY A 366 22.91 5.70 2.67
CA GLY A 366 22.52 6.02 4.04
C GLY A 366 23.53 5.60 5.12
N LEU A 367 23.42 6.22 6.28
CA LEU A 367 23.93 5.68 7.54
C LEU A 367 22.93 4.63 8.03
N TYR A 368 23.43 3.49 8.52
CA TYR A 368 22.60 2.42 9.06
C TYR A 368 22.81 2.28 10.56
N THR A 369 21.73 2.02 11.29
CA THR A 369 21.74 1.65 12.71
C THR A 369 21.02 0.33 12.90
N ILE A 370 21.64 -0.62 13.60
CA ILE A 370 21.06 -1.95 13.84
C ILE A 370 20.02 -1.85 14.96
N ILE A 371 18.77 -2.15 14.64
CA ILE A 371 17.65 -2.13 15.59
C ILE A 371 17.40 -3.51 16.18
N SER A 372 17.57 -4.56 15.37
CA SER A 372 17.55 -5.96 15.78
C SER A 372 18.42 -6.79 14.85
N GLY A 373 18.93 -7.93 15.33
CA GLY A 373 19.82 -8.82 14.57
C GLY A 373 21.28 -8.38 14.62
N ALA A 374 22.06 -8.78 13.62
CA ALA A 374 23.49 -8.52 13.55
C ALA A 374 23.97 -8.39 12.10
N VAL A 375 24.97 -7.56 11.86
CA VAL A 375 25.53 -7.32 10.52
C VAL A 375 27.02 -7.63 10.50
N ARG A 376 27.45 -8.48 9.57
CA ARG A 376 28.85 -8.72 9.29
C ARG A 376 29.36 -7.67 8.30
N ILE A 377 30.37 -6.92 8.69
CA ILE A 377 31.10 -5.99 7.82
C ILE A 377 32.43 -6.60 7.45
N THR A 378 32.68 -6.66 6.14
CA THR A 378 33.90 -7.21 5.57
C THR A 378 34.60 -6.15 4.72
N SER A 379 35.85 -5.84 5.04
CA SER A 379 36.67 -4.86 4.32
C SER A 379 38.04 -5.45 4.00
N MET A 380 38.66 -5.02 2.90
CA MET A 380 40.07 -5.34 2.65
C MET A 380 40.97 -4.30 3.33
N ASP A 381 41.98 -4.78 4.04
CA ASP A 381 43.03 -3.95 4.60
C ASP A 381 43.94 -3.43 3.48
N SER A 382 44.13 -2.11 3.43
CA SER A 382 44.88 -1.43 2.37
C SER A 382 46.39 -1.65 2.43
N GLU A 383 46.95 -2.06 3.57
CA GLU A 383 48.39 -2.29 3.74
C GLU A 383 48.76 -3.77 3.61
N THR A 384 47.90 -4.66 4.09
CA THR A 384 48.19 -6.11 4.13
C THR A 384 47.48 -6.90 3.03
N GLY A 385 46.45 -6.33 2.40
CA GLY A 385 45.59 -7.03 1.44
C GLY A 385 44.73 -8.14 2.06
N LEU A 386 44.75 -8.29 3.38
CA LEU A 386 43.99 -9.31 4.11
C LEU A 386 42.55 -8.84 4.35
N GLU A 387 41.64 -9.79 4.32
CA GLU A 387 40.22 -9.55 4.57
C GLU A 387 39.98 -9.43 6.09
N LYS A 388 39.49 -8.27 6.52
CA LYS A 388 39.10 -8.00 7.91
C LYS A 388 37.59 -8.06 8.02
N SER A 389 37.09 -8.93 8.90
CA SER A 389 35.66 -9.11 9.18
C SER A 389 35.35 -8.72 10.62
N ARG A 390 34.27 -7.95 10.83
CA ARG A 390 33.69 -7.67 12.15
C ARG A 390 32.19 -7.92 12.14
N ILE A 391 31.63 -8.36 13.26
CA ILE A 391 30.18 -8.46 13.44
C ILE A 391 29.74 -7.30 14.31
N LEU A 392 28.75 -6.56 13.85
CA LEU A 392 28.10 -5.47 14.55
C LEU A 392 26.75 -5.95 15.10
N ALA A 393 26.44 -5.53 16.31
CA ALA A 393 25.24 -5.90 17.07
C ALA A 393 24.27 -4.72 17.20
N VAL A 394 23.16 -4.97 17.90
CA VAL A 394 22.11 -3.98 18.15
C VAL A 394 22.66 -2.70 18.80
N GLY A 395 22.25 -1.56 18.27
CA GLY A 395 22.71 -0.23 18.68
C GLY A 395 23.95 0.27 17.95
N GLU A 396 24.69 -0.61 17.26
CA GLU A 396 25.86 -0.20 16.48
C GLU A 396 25.46 0.37 15.11
N HIS A 397 26.38 1.15 14.53
CA HIS A 397 26.19 1.88 13.29
C HIS A 397 27.19 1.44 12.22
N PHE A 398 26.79 1.59 10.95
CA PHE A 398 27.68 1.36 9.82
C PHE A 398 27.32 2.22 8.61
N GLY A 399 28.30 2.44 7.72
CA GLY A 399 28.13 3.25 6.52
C GLY A 399 28.38 4.75 6.72
N GLU A 400 28.92 5.13 7.87
CA GLU A 400 29.15 6.48 8.39
C GLU A 400 30.06 7.36 7.51
N LEU A 401 30.91 6.76 6.67
CA LEU A 401 31.81 7.49 5.76
C LEU A 401 31.09 8.43 4.81
N MET A 402 29.83 8.14 4.48
CA MET A 402 29.05 9.03 3.62
C MET A 402 28.75 10.37 4.28
N LEU A 403 28.73 10.43 5.62
CA LEU A 403 28.56 11.67 6.36
C LEU A 403 29.73 12.62 6.05
N LEU A 404 30.92 12.06 5.82
CA LEU A 404 32.14 12.77 5.39
C LEU A 404 32.23 13.01 3.87
N GLY A 405 31.14 12.80 3.13
CA GLY A 405 31.10 13.01 1.68
C GLY A 405 31.58 11.82 0.83
N ALA A 406 31.83 10.65 1.42
CA ALA A 406 32.13 9.46 0.63
C ALA A 406 30.93 9.07 -0.25
N THR A 407 31.16 8.96 -1.56
CA THR A 407 30.11 8.60 -2.52
C THR A 407 30.00 7.10 -2.78
N ARG A 408 31.00 6.32 -2.36
CA ARG A 408 31.07 4.86 -2.51
C ARG A 408 31.36 4.16 -1.19
N ARG A 409 30.84 2.95 -1.04
CA ARG A 409 31.12 2.03 0.07
C ARG A 409 32.53 1.46 -0.08
N ILE A 410 33.25 1.30 1.02
CA ILE A 410 34.61 0.69 1.05
C ILE A 410 34.62 -0.72 1.66
N ALA A 411 33.47 -1.19 2.12
CA ALA A 411 33.27 -2.47 2.76
C ALA A 411 31.98 -3.11 2.24
N THR A 412 31.86 -4.41 2.42
CA THR A 412 30.64 -5.17 2.15
C THR A 412 29.92 -5.44 3.48
N ALA A 413 28.62 -5.19 3.51
CA ALA A 413 27.77 -5.43 4.67
C ALA A 413 26.77 -6.55 4.36
N VAL A 414 26.74 -7.59 5.19
CA VAL A 414 25.85 -8.74 5.06
C VAL A 414 25.13 -8.97 6.38
N ALA A 415 23.81 -9.13 6.34
CA ALA A 415 23.03 -9.50 7.52
C ALA A 415 23.49 -10.89 8.01
N ALA A 416 24.01 -10.97 9.23
CA ALA A 416 24.46 -12.24 9.82
C ALA A 416 23.28 -13.06 10.36
N GLU A 417 22.22 -12.38 10.74
CA GLU A 417 20.93 -12.89 11.21
C GLU A 417 19.80 -12.09 10.55
N ASP A 418 18.54 -12.46 10.77
CA ASP A 418 17.42 -11.61 10.37
C ASP A 418 17.54 -10.25 11.08
N THR A 419 17.73 -9.19 10.30
CA THR A 419 18.20 -7.89 10.77
C THR A 419 17.24 -6.79 10.37
N LYS A 420 16.82 -5.97 11.34
CA LYS A 420 16.11 -4.71 11.09
C LYS A 420 17.07 -3.56 11.31
N VAL A 421 17.17 -2.66 10.33
CA VAL A 421 18.02 -1.46 10.41
C VAL A 421 17.21 -0.20 10.19
N LEU A 422 17.64 0.89 10.84
CA LEU A 422 17.23 2.25 10.53
C LEU A 422 18.23 2.82 9.53
N VAL A 423 17.75 3.26 8.36
CA VAL A 423 18.55 3.93 7.33
C VAL A 423 18.24 5.42 7.38
N MET A 424 19.28 6.24 7.43
CA MET A 424 19.19 7.70 7.48
C MET A 424 20.05 8.31 6.39
N THR A 425 19.47 9.22 5.60
CA THR A 425 20.22 9.97 4.58
C THR A 425 21.16 10.99 5.25
N GLN A 426 22.19 11.45 4.52
CA GLN A 426 23.10 12.47 5.05
C GLN A 426 22.34 13.74 5.46
N GLN A 427 21.39 14.18 4.63
CA GLN A 427 20.63 15.40 4.90
C GLN A 427 19.80 15.27 6.18
N GLU A 428 19.15 14.14 6.40
CA GLU A 428 18.34 13.94 7.60
C GLU A 428 19.21 13.79 8.85
N PHE A 429 20.37 13.14 8.73
CA PHE A 429 21.36 13.09 9.80
C PHE A 429 21.81 14.49 10.22
N LEU A 430 22.16 15.35 9.25
CA LEU A 430 22.63 16.70 9.53
C LEU A 430 21.55 17.55 10.23
N LYS A 431 20.28 17.45 9.81
CA LYS A 431 19.18 18.12 10.50
C LYS A 431 19.03 17.66 11.96
N LEU A 432 19.16 16.36 12.22
CA LEU A 432 19.08 15.83 13.58
C LEU A 432 20.28 16.25 14.43
N ALA A 433 21.50 16.22 13.86
CA ALA A 433 22.71 16.68 14.54
C ALA A 433 22.66 18.18 14.86
N GLU A 434 22.10 19.01 13.98
CA GLU A 434 21.89 20.43 14.22
C GLU A 434 20.85 20.68 15.33
N GLY A 435 19.75 19.94 15.32
CA GLY A 435 18.63 20.14 16.26
C GLY A 435 18.83 19.49 17.64
N LEU A 436 19.67 18.47 17.76
CA LEU A 436 19.80 17.62 18.96
C LEU A 436 21.28 17.52 19.40
N PRO A 437 21.74 18.36 20.35
CA PRO A 437 23.13 18.37 20.81
C PRO A 437 23.63 16.99 21.26
N PHE A 438 22.84 16.25 22.04
CA PHE A 438 23.21 14.91 22.52
C PHE A 438 23.45 13.91 21.37
N PHE A 439 22.72 14.04 20.25
CA PHE A 439 22.86 13.17 19.09
C PHE A 439 24.17 13.49 18.37
N ASN A 440 24.45 14.79 18.18
CA ASN A 440 25.70 15.24 17.61
C ASN A 440 26.90 14.83 18.47
N ASP A 441 26.83 14.98 19.79
CA ASP A 441 27.92 14.63 20.70
C ASP A 441 28.21 13.12 20.66
N TYR A 442 27.16 12.29 20.75
CA TYR A 442 27.28 10.85 20.62
C TYR A 442 27.95 10.43 19.31
N PHE A 443 27.49 10.95 18.16
CA PHE A 443 28.08 10.60 16.87
C PHE A 443 29.48 11.19 16.67
N SER A 444 29.79 12.35 17.25
CA SER A 444 31.13 12.93 17.23
C SER A 444 32.13 12.03 17.96
N GLU A 445 31.77 11.55 19.15
CA GLU A 445 32.60 10.59 19.90
C GLU A 445 32.71 9.26 19.17
N HIS A 446 31.61 8.75 18.62
CA HIS A 446 31.60 7.50 17.87
C HIS A 446 32.50 7.55 16.62
N LEU A 447 32.43 8.66 15.86
CA LEU A 447 33.29 8.87 14.69
C LEU A 447 34.76 9.01 15.10
N LYS A 448 35.06 9.71 16.20
CA LYS A 448 36.42 9.77 16.77
C LYS A 448 36.95 8.38 17.14
N ALA A 449 36.16 7.57 17.85
CA ALA A 449 36.52 6.21 18.22
C ALA A 449 36.74 5.30 17.00
N SER A 450 36.03 5.57 15.90
CA SER A 450 36.15 4.83 14.64
C SER A 450 37.31 5.30 13.76
N GLY A 451 38.14 6.25 14.23
CA GLY A 451 39.28 6.80 13.47
C GLY A 451 38.88 7.82 12.38
N LEU A 452 37.65 8.34 12.45
CA LEU A 452 37.05 9.28 11.49
C LEU A 452 36.85 10.70 12.06
N GLY A 453 37.24 10.92 13.31
CA GLY A 453 36.90 12.10 14.11
C GLY A 453 37.43 13.44 13.62
N ASP A 454 38.65 13.50 13.08
CA ASP A 454 39.27 14.77 12.65
C ASP A 454 38.65 15.34 11.36
N LYS A 455 37.80 14.58 10.67
CA LYS A 455 37.16 14.97 9.41
C LYS A 455 35.76 15.58 9.57
N MET A 456 35.25 15.68 10.80
CA MET A 456 33.89 16.19 11.05
C MET A 456 33.83 17.72 11.14
N GLU A 457 34.93 18.39 11.49
CA GLU A 457 34.99 19.86 11.52
C GLU A 457 34.83 20.49 10.14
N SER A 458 35.04 19.73 9.05
CA SER A 458 34.88 20.21 7.67
C SER A 458 33.47 20.04 7.08
N ILE A 459 32.50 19.55 7.87
CA ILE A 459 31.12 19.28 7.41
C ILE A 459 30.16 20.40 7.84
N LYS A 460 30.59 21.29 8.75
CA LYS A 460 29.82 22.48 9.14
C LYS A 460 29.82 23.56 8.08
#